data_AF-A0A965A9C0-F1
#
_entry.id   AF-A0A965A9C0-F1
#
_cell.length_a   1.000
_cell.length_b   1.000
_cell.length_c   1.000
_cell.angle_alpha   90.00
_cell.angle_beta   90.00
_cell.angle_gamma   90.00
#
_symmetry.space_group_name_H-M   'P 1'
#
loop_
_entity.id
_entity.type
_entity.pdbx_description
1 polymer ?
#
loop_
_entity_poly.entity_id
_entity_poly.type
_entity_poly.pdbx_seq_one_letter_code
_entity_poly.pdbx_strand_id
1 'polypeptide(L)'
;MEITLNKQKGTEGSIKIKLAEADYQTQVEKKLGDYAKKASIKGFRPGKVPAGVVKKMFGKSILVEEINHILSHKLNDYIKEQNLKILGEPLPNLEKSRLIDWDNQKDFEFEYEIGIVEDFKYELS
;
A
#
# COMPACT_ATOMS: atom_id res chain seq x y z
N MET A 1 -1.60 -10.94 4.01
CA MET A 1 -1.07 -10.25 2.81
C MET A 1 -0.40 -11.27 1.90
N GLU A 2 -0.72 -11.25 0.61
CA GLU A 2 -0.14 -12.14 -0.40
C GLU A 2 0.54 -11.29 -1.49
N ILE A 3 1.82 -11.56 -1.77
CA ILE A 3 2.61 -10.87 -2.80
C ILE A 3 2.98 -11.89 -3.87
N THR A 4 2.59 -11.62 -5.11
CA THR A 4 2.88 -12.47 -6.27
C THR A 4 3.70 -11.70 -7.29
N LEU A 5 4.86 -12.23 -7.64
CA LEU A 5 5.68 -11.72 -8.74
C LEU A 5 5.35 -12.48 -10.03
N ASN A 6 4.95 -11.75 -11.07
CA ASN A 6 4.76 -12.26 -12.41
C ASN A 6 5.82 -11.64 -13.33
N LYS A 7 6.80 -12.45 -13.76
CA LYS A 7 7.83 -12.03 -14.71
C LYS A 7 7.27 -12.19 -16.12
N GLN A 8 7.11 -11.09 -16.84
CA GLN A 8 6.84 -11.15 -18.28
C GLN A 8 8.16 -11.38 -19.02
N LYS A 9 8.09 -11.77 -20.30
CA LYS A 9 9.30 -12.09 -21.07
C LYS A 9 10.13 -10.82 -21.28
N GLY A 10 11.43 -10.88 -20.97
CA GLY A 10 12.36 -9.76 -21.13
C GLY A 10 12.58 -8.99 -19.82
N THR A 11 12.62 -7.67 -19.90
CA THR A 11 12.90 -6.75 -18.78
C THR A 11 11.64 -6.24 -18.07
N GLU A 12 10.47 -6.80 -18.35
CA GLU A 12 9.19 -6.36 -17.79
C GLU A 12 8.66 -7.37 -16.75
N GLY A 13 8.15 -6.86 -15.64
CA GLY A 13 7.53 -7.66 -14.59
C GLY A 13 6.36 -6.93 -13.94
N SER A 14 5.48 -7.70 -13.29
CA SER A 14 4.38 -7.16 -12.50
C SER A 14 4.36 -7.80 -11.11
N ILE A 15 4.17 -6.99 -10.08
CA ILE A 15 3.98 -7.42 -8.71
C ILE A 15 2.52 -7.16 -8.34
N LYS A 16 1.80 -8.24 -8.00
CA LYS A 16 0.44 -8.16 -7.45
C LYS A 16 0.50 -8.31 -5.95
N ILE A 17 -0.18 -7.41 -5.24
CA ILE A 17 -0.30 -7.42 -3.80
C ILE A 17 -1.77 -7.51 -3.44
N LYS A 18 -2.15 -8.60 -2.78
CA LYS A 18 -3.46 -8.76 -2.16
C LYS A 18 -3.36 -8.44 -0.68
N LEU A 19 -4.15 -7.48 -0.25
CA LEU A 19 -4.22 -6.98 1.11
C LEU A 19 -5.59 -7.29 1.68
N ALA A 20 -5.64 -8.05 2.78
CA ALA A 20 -6.88 -8.36 3.47
C ALA A 20 -7.12 -7.40 4.64
N GLU A 21 -8.37 -7.30 5.12
CA GLU A 21 -8.75 -6.42 6.23
C GLU A 21 -7.85 -6.58 7.46
N ALA A 22 -7.54 -7.83 7.80
CA ALA A 22 -6.71 -8.18 8.96
C ALA A 22 -5.28 -7.61 8.90
N ASP A 23 -4.74 -7.34 7.70
CA ASP A 23 -3.37 -6.86 7.52
C ASP A 23 -3.23 -5.37 7.87
N TYR A 24 -4.28 -4.56 7.66
CA TYR A 24 -4.21 -3.10 7.84
C TYR A 24 -5.10 -2.58 8.97
N GLN A 25 -6.17 -3.30 9.35
CA GLN A 25 -7.15 -2.83 10.32
C GLN A 25 -6.50 -2.37 11.64
N THR A 26 -5.59 -3.17 12.19
CA THR A 26 -4.88 -2.86 13.45
C THR A 26 -4.10 -1.54 13.37
N GLN A 27 -3.43 -1.30 12.24
CA GLN A 27 -2.63 -0.08 12.06
C GLN A 27 -3.52 1.15 11.83
N VAL A 28 -4.59 0.99 11.05
CA VAL A 28 -5.59 2.04 10.83
C VAL A 28 -6.27 2.43 12.15
N GLU A 29 -6.68 1.46 12.98
CA GLU A 29 -7.29 1.74 14.29
C GLU A 29 -6.33 2.47 15.22
N LYS A 30 -5.06 2.08 15.24
CA LYS A 30 -4.01 2.75 16.03
C LYS A 30 -3.84 4.20 15.58
N LYS A 31 -3.68 4.43 14.28
CA LYS A 31 -3.58 5.79 13.68
C LYS A 31 -4.81 6.63 13.94
N LEU A 32 -6.00 6.04 13.81
CA LEU A 32 -7.27 6.72 14.08
C LEU A 32 -7.35 7.17 15.54
N GLY A 33 -6.90 6.33 16.47
CA GLY A 33 -6.82 6.65 17.90
C GLY A 33 -5.84 7.78 18.21
N ASP A 34 -4.64 7.75 17.61
CA ASP A 34 -3.64 8.81 17.76
C ASP A 34 -4.11 10.13 17.13
N TYR A 35 -4.77 10.05 15.98
CA TYR A 35 -5.36 11.20 15.32
C TYR A 35 -6.50 11.79 16.14
N ALA A 36 -7.40 10.97 16.68
CA ALA A 36 -8.51 11.42 17.54
C ALA A 36 -8.03 12.18 18.78
N LYS A 37 -6.89 11.78 19.37
CA LYS A 37 -6.27 12.46 20.52
C LYS A 37 -5.69 13.83 20.16
N LYS A 38 -5.20 14.00 18.93
CA LYS A 38 -4.57 15.24 18.43
C LYS A 38 -5.54 16.15 17.69
N ALA A 39 -6.64 15.60 17.18
CA ALA A 39 -7.58 16.33 16.35
C ALA A 39 -8.27 17.45 17.15
N SER A 40 -8.23 18.64 16.58
CA SER A 40 -9.03 19.79 17.01
C SER A 40 -10.15 19.98 16.00
N ILE A 41 -11.33 19.43 16.30
CA ILE A 41 -12.52 19.57 15.47
C ILE A 41 -13.41 20.64 16.10
N LYS A 42 -13.82 21.63 15.30
CA LYS A 42 -14.71 22.71 15.74
C LYS A 42 -15.97 22.14 16.39
N GLY A 43 -16.25 22.56 17.63
CA GLY A 43 -17.38 22.09 18.42
C GLY A 43 -17.05 20.98 19.42
N PHE A 44 -15.86 20.37 19.35
CA PHE A 44 -15.40 19.39 20.32
C PHE A 44 -14.15 19.88 21.05
N ARG A 45 -14.05 19.56 22.34
CA ARG A 45 -12.82 19.81 23.10
C ARG A 45 -11.69 18.95 22.48
N PRO A 46 -10.49 19.52 22.25
CA PRO A 46 -9.37 18.78 21.67
C PRO A 46 -9.14 17.43 22.38
N GLY A 47 -9.00 16.36 21.59
CA GLY A 47 -8.80 15.00 22.08
C GLY A 47 -10.03 14.29 22.65
N LYS A 48 -11.21 14.92 22.67
CA LYS A 48 -12.49 14.35 23.14
C LYS A 48 -13.54 14.30 22.03
N VAL A 49 -13.11 14.00 20.82
CA VAL A 49 -14.00 13.80 19.68
C VAL A 49 -14.51 12.35 19.68
N PRO A 50 -15.83 12.11 19.55
CA PRO A 50 -16.36 10.76 19.40
C PRO A 50 -15.77 10.03 18.20
N ALA A 51 -15.44 8.75 18.37
CA ALA A 51 -14.82 7.92 17.33
C ALA A 51 -15.61 7.90 16.01
N GLY A 52 -16.95 7.92 16.08
CA GLY A 52 -17.80 7.95 14.88
C GLY A 52 -17.62 9.21 14.03
N VAL A 53 -17.39 10.37 14.65
CA VAL A 53 -17.17 11.65 13.93
C VAL A 53 -15.80 11.64 13.26
N VAL A 54 -14.76 11.19 13.98
CA VAL A 54 -13.40 11.07 13.45
C VAL A 54 -13.36 10.08 12.28
N LYS A 55 -14.01 8.92 12.42
CA LYS A 55 -14.11 7.92 11.35
C LYS A 55 -14.80 8.49 10.10
N LYS A 56 -15.86 9.28 10.27
CA LYS A 56 -16.58 9.88 9.14
C LYS A 56 -15.78 10.96 8.41
N MET A 57 -15.01 11.77 9.14
CA MET A 57 -14.24 12.87 8.55
C MET A 57 -12.86 12.42 8.01
N PHE A 58 -12.18 11.55 8.74
CA PHE A 58 -10.77 11.19 8.50
C PHE A 58 -10.55 9.69 8.27
N GLY A 59 -11.57 8.85 8.47
CA GLY A 59 -11.41 7.39 8.37
C GLY A 59 -10.94 6.95 6.99
N LYS A 60 -11.53 7.50 5.91
CA LYS A 60 -11.13 7.19 4.53
C LYS A 60 -9.71 7.65 4.23
N SER A 61 -9.37 8.90 4.58
CA SER A 61 -8.04 9.45 4.34
C SER A 61 -6.96 8.67 5.10
N ILE A 62 -7.20 8.37 6.38
CA ILE A 62 -6.25 7.59 7.21
C ILE A 62 -6.12 6.16 6.68
N LEU A 63 -7.21 5.55 6.24
CA LEU A 63 -7.19 4.21 5.66
C LEU A 63 -6.33 4.17 4.38
N VAL A 64 -6.56 5.12 3.46
CA VAL A 64 -5.80 5.21 2.21
C VAL A 64 -4.32 5.51 2.48
N GLU A 65 -4.03 6.42 3.41
CA GLU A 65 -2.64 6.77 3.78
C GLU A 65 -1.91 5.57 4.38
N GLU A 66 -2.54 4.86 5.32
CA GLU A 66 -1.95 3.71 5.99
C GLU A 66 -1.74 2.54 5.03
N ILE A 67 -2.70 2.29 4.14
CA ILE A 67 -2.56 1.25 3.10
C ILE A 67 -1.40 1.58 2.16
N ASN A 68 -1.30 2.83 1.69
CA ASN A 68 -0.16 3.23 0.85
C ASN A 68 1.18 3.06 1.58
N HIS A 69 1.23 3.41 2.87
CA HIS A 69 2.44 3.23 3.68
C HIS A 69 2.82 1.75 3.81
N ILE A 70 1.85 0.87 4.11
CA ILE A 70 2.06 -0.58 4.19
C ILE A 70 2.54 -1.14 2.85
N LEU A 71 1.89 -0.76 1.76
CA LEU A 71 2.23 -1.24 0.41
C LEU A 71 3.65 -0.83 0.01
N SER A 72 4.00 0.45 0.19
CA SER A 72 5.34 0.96 -0.14
C SER A 72 6.43 0.24 0.65
N HIS A 73 6.23 0.07 1.96
CA HIS A 73 7.18 -0.63 2.82
C HIS A 73 7.34 -2.10 2.39
N LYS A 74 6.22 -2.80 2.20
CA LYS A 74 6.21 -4.22 1.84
C LYS A 74 6.75 -4.50 0.45
N LEU A 75 6.47 -3.62 -0.50
CA LEU A 75 7.01 -3.70 -1.85
C LEU A 75 8.53 -3.57 -1.83
N ASN A 76 9.05 -2.58 -1.10
CA ASN A 76 10.49 -2.36 -0.96
C ASN A 76 11.18 -3.52 -0.22
N ASP A 77 10.58 -4.01 0.87
CA ASP A 77 11.07 -5.21 1.57
C ASP A 77 11.13 -6.42 0.63
N TYR A 78 10.05 -6.68 -0.11
CA TYR A 78 9.98 -7.81 -1.04
C TYR A 78 11.05 -7.73 -2.14
N ILE A 79 11.28 -6.54 -2.71
CA ILE A 79 12.34 -6.30 -3.70
C ILE A 79 13.72 -6.59 -3.10
N LYS A 80 13.97 -6.16 -1.86
CA LYS A 80 15.23 -6.39 -1.16
C LYS A 80 15.44 -7.87 -0.79
N GLU A 81 14.43 -8.51 -0.22
CA GLU A 81 14.47 -9.91 0.21
C GLU A 81 14.69 -10.85 -0.98
N GLN A 82 14.04 -10.59 -2.10
CA GLN A 82 14.20 -11.37 -3.34
C GLN A 82 15.44 -10.95 -4.16
N ASN A 83 16.21 -9.97 -3.67
CA ASN A 83 17.38 -9.39 -4.36
C ASN A 83 17.07 -9.03 -5.83
N LEU A 84 15.86 -8.53 -6.08
CA LEU A 84 15.42 -8.19 -7.42
C LEU A 84 16.16 -6.94 -7.87
N LYS A 85 16.98 -7.09 -8.91
CA LYS A 85 17.59 -5.97 -9.61
C LYS A 85 16.51 -5.29 -10.45
N ILE A 86 15.84 -4.32 -9.85
CA ILE A 86 14.81 -3.53 -10.54
C ILE A 86 15.40 -2.24 -11.14
N LEU A 87 14.86 -1.83 -12.28
CA LEU A 87 15.18 -0.55 -12.93
C LEU A 87 14.15 0.50 -12.51
N GLY A 88 14.57 1.39 -11.60
CA GLY A 88 13.73 2.50 -11.15
C GLY A 88 12.73 2.11 -10.05
N GLU A 89 11.67 2.91 -9.94
CA GLU A 89 10.61 2.73 -8.94
C GLU A 89 9.43 1.94 -9.54
N PRO A 90 8.79 1.04 -8.78
CA PRO A 90 7.59 0.34 -9.23
C PRO A 90 6.45 1.31 -9.57
N LEU A 91 5.85 1.17 -10.74
CA LEU A 91 4.75 2.02 -11.18
C LEU A 91 3.41 1.39 -10.80
N PRO A 92 2.56 2.07 -10.00
CA PRO A 92 1.24 1.54 -9.65
C PRO A 92 0.30 1.58 -10.86
N ASN A 93 -0.46 0.51 -11.06
CA ASN A 93 -1.55 0.49 -12.03
C ASN A 93 -2.73 1.34 -11.50
N LEU A 94 -2.81 2.58 -11.98
CA LEU A 94 -3.80 3.55 -11.56
C LEU A 94 -5.22 3.17 -11.99
N GLU A 95 -5.39 2.42 -13.08
CA GLU A 95 -6.72 2.00 -13.54
C GLU A 95 -7.35 1.01 -12.57
N LYS A 96 -6.60 0.00 -12.14
CA LYS A 96 -7.06 -0.95 -11.11
C LYS A 96 -7.27 -0.27 -9.77
N SER A 97 -6.38 0.65 -9.40
CA SER A 97 -6.49 1.41 -8.16
C SER A 97 -7.74 2.31 -8.11
N ARG A 98 -8.21 2.81 -9.25
CA ARG A 98 -9.43 3.64 -9.35
C ARG A 98 -10.72 2.86 -9.15
N LEU A 99 -10.70 1.54 -9.37
CA LEU A 99 -11.86 0.67 -9.18
C LEU A 99 -12.10 0.30 -7.70
N ILE A 100 -11.19 0.72 -6.82
CA ILE A 100 -11.27 0.42 -5.39
C ILE A 100 -12.39 1.24 -4.74
N ASP A 101 -13.35 0.52 -4.18
CA ASP A 101 -14.40 1.09 -3.35
C ASP A 101 -13.98 1.06 -1.87
N TRP A 102 -13.33 2.14 -1.45
CA TRP A 102 -12.84 2.34 -0.09
C TRP A 102 -13.93 2.36 1.00
N ASP A 103 -15.22 2.45 0.64
CA ASP A 103 -16.32 2.49 1.60
C ASP A 103 -16.89 1.09 1.88
N ASN A 104 -16.90 0.20 0.87
CA ASN A 104 -17.53 -1.13 0.97
C ASN A 104 -16.55 -2.31 0.85
N GLN A 105 -15.36 -2.12 0.27
CA GLN A 105 -14.37 -3.18 0.12
C GLN A 105 -13.48 -3.31 1.36
N LYS A 106 -13.19 -4.56 1.70
CA LYS A 106 -12.34 -4.98 2.82
C LYS A 106 -11.04 -5.63 2.35
N ASP A 107 -11.07 -6.17 1.14
CA ASP A 107 -9.93 -6.77 0.49
C ASP A 107 -9.55 -5.91 -0.71
N PHE A 108 -8.26 -5.64 -0.85
CA PHE A 108 -7.73 -4.78 -1.91
C PHE A 108 -6.69 -5.54 -2.72
N GLU A 109 -6.72 -5.36 -4.02
CA GLU A 109 -5.69 -5.86 -4.93
C GLU A 109 -5.00 -4.68 -5.61
N PHE A 110 -3.68 -4.62 -5.46
CA PHE A 110 -2.83 -3.62 -6.11
C PHE A 110 -1.88 -4.31 -7.07
N GLU A 111 -1.67 -3.70 -8.23
CA GLU A 111 -0.72 -4.19 -9.23
C GLU A 111 0.31 -3.10 -9.49
N TYR A 112 1.58 -3.49 -9.49
CA TYR A 112 2.71 -2.63 -9.76
C TYR A 112 3.51 -3.19 -10.91
N GLU A 113 3.88 -2.36 -11.86
CA GLU A 113 4.77 -2.71 -12.96
C GLU A 113 6.21 -2.39 -12.57
N ILE A 114 7.13 -3.31 -12.85
CA ILE A 114 8.55 -3.16 -12.55
C ILE A 114 9.39 -3.49 -13.78
N GLY A 115 10.46 -2.71 -13.98
CA GLY A 115 11.54 -3.09 -14.90
C GLY A 115 12.51 -4.03 -14.18
N ILE A 116 12.89 -5.15 -14.77
CA ILE A 116 13.87 -6.11 -14.23
C ILE A 116 15.14 -6.05 -15.08
N VAL A 117 16.31 -6.03 -14.43
CA VAL A 117 17.62 -6.18 -15.08
C VAL A 117 17.93 -7.67 -15.21
N GLU A 118 18.22 -8.14 -16.43
CA GLU A 118 18.78 -9.46 -16.63
C GLU A 118 20.29 -9.47 -16.34
N ASP A 119 20.77 -10.54 -15.71
CA ASP A 119 22.21 -10.78 -15.56
C ASP A 119 22.80 -11.18 -16.91
N PHE A 120 23.41 -10.21 -17.60
CA PHE A 120 24.19 -10.43 -18.80
C PHE A 120 25.51 -11.14 -18.43
N LYS A 121 25.73 -12.32 -19.00
CA LYS A 121 27.03 -13.00 -18.97
C LYS A 121 27.74 -12.78 -20.29
N TYR A 122 28.96 -12.27 -20.24
CA TYR A 122 29.86 -12.16 -21.38
C TYR A 122 31.04 -13.09 -21.18
N GLU A 123 31.28 -13.97 -22.15
CA GLU A 123 32.52 -14.72 -22.21
C GLU A 123 33.54 -13.89 -23.02
N LEU A 124 34.54 -13.35 -22.33
CA LEU A 124 35.73 -12.81 -22.99
C LEU A 124 36.50 -13.99 -23.60
N SER A 125 36.51 -14.05 -24.93
CA SER A 125 37.41 -14.91 -25.71
C SER A 125 38.83 -14.35 -25.73
#